data_AF-A0A7M3XK41-F1
#
_entry.id   AF-A0A7M3XK41-F1
#
_cell.length_a   1.000
_cell.length_b   1.000
_cell.length_c   1.000
_cell.angle_alpha   90.00
_cell.angle_beta   90.00
_cell.angle_gamma   90.00
#
_symmetry.space_group_name_H-M   'P 1'
#
loop_
_entity.id
_entity.type
_entity.pdbx_description
1 polymer ?
#
loop_
_entity_poly.entity_id
_entity_poly.type
_entity_poly.pdbx_seq_one_letter_code
_entity_poly.pdbx_strand_id
1 'polypeptide(L)' 'MPARVTKLSDYSIEVTIFEGKKRQIRRMIEVLGNSVLQLHRLSIGSLDLESYSLDPGQYIEETREEIVQRIAA' A
#
# COMPACT_ATOMS: atom_id res chain seq x y z
N MET A 1 -13.23 1.65 -9.64
CA MET A 1 -13.64 1.99 -8.26
C MET A 1 -12.88 3.23 -7.81
N PRO A 2 -13.48 4.12 -7.01
CA PRO A 2 -12.76 5.28 -6.49
C PRO A 2 -11.70 4.85 -5.47
N ALA A 3 -10.59 5.59 -5.41
CA ALA A 3 -9.60 5.44 -4.35
C ALA A 3 -10.17 5.95 -3.02
N ARG A 4 -9.77 5.34 -1.90
CA ARG A 4 -10.03 5.86 -0.56
C ARG A 4 -8.79 6.60 -0.06
N VAL A 5 -8.99 7.72 0.63
CA VAL A 5 -7.91 8.56 1.13
C VAL A 5 -8.20 8.95 2.57
N THR A 6 -7.22 8.75 3.45
CA THR A 6 -7.27 9.14 4.86
C THR A 6 -6.09 10.08 5.15
N LYS A 7 -6.36 11.24 5.76
CA LYS A 7 -5.29 12.16 6.19
C LYS A 7 -4.66 11.64 7.48
N LEU A 8 -3.33 11.47 7.48
CA LEU A 8 -2.56 11.08 8.66
C LEU A 8 -1.90 12.31 9.32
N SER A 9 -1.36 13.20 8.50
CA SER A 9 -0.73 14.46 8.92
C SER A 9 -0.82 15.50 7.80
N ASP A 10 -0.22 16.67 7.99
CA ASP A 10 -0.22 17.72 6.94
C ASP A 10 0.53 17.32 5.67
N TYR A 11 1.50 16.40 5.77
CA TYR A 11 2.32 15.94 4.65
C TYR A 11 2.24 14.43 4.42
N SER A 12 1.27 13.74 5.03
CA SER A 12 1.12 12.29 4.91
C SER A 12 -0.35 11.91 4.78
N ILE A 13 -0.61 11.08 3.77
CA ILE A 13 -1.91 10.49 3.50
C ILE A 13 -1.76 9.00 3.30
N GLU A 14 -2.75 8.25 3.75
CA GLU A 14 -2.95 6.86 3.35
C GLU A 14 -3.88 6.82 2.15
N VAL A 15 -3.52 6.03 1.13
CA VAL A 15 -4.32 5.91 -0.09
C VAL A 15 -4.55 4.43 -0.40
N THR A 16 -5.80 4.01 -0.43
CA THR A 16 -6.22 2.68 -0.87
C THR A 16 -6.69 2.74 -2.32
N ILE A 17 -6.05 1.97 -3.19
CA ILE A 17 -6.42 1.81 -4.60
C ILE A 17 -6.74 0.34 -4.90
N PHE A 18 -7.66 0.11 -5.83
CA PHE A 18 -8.06 -1.22 -6.29
C PHE A 18 -7.49 -1.56 -7.68
N GLU A 19 -6.70 -0.64 -8.26
CA GLU A 19 -6.01 -0.81 -9.54
C GLU A 19 -4.53 -0.45 -9.39
N GLY A 20 -3.69 -0.99 -10.25
CA GLY A 20 -2.23 -0.80 -10.23
C GLY A 20 -1.70 -0.12 -11.48
N LYS A 21 -2.26 1.01 -11.92
CA LYS A 21 -1.78 1.70 -13.14
C LYS A 21 -0.35 2.23 -12.94
N LYS A 22 0.39 2.36 -14.05
CA LYS A 22 1.78 2.86 -14.05
C LYS A 22 1.87 4.21 -13.33
N ARG A 23 2.65 4.25 -12.23
CA ARG A 23 2.89 5.43 -11.39
C ARG A 23 1.59 6.10 -10.91
N GLN A 24 0.51 5.34 -10.74
CA GLN A 24 -0.83 5.89 -10.47
C GLN A 24 -0.86 6.90 -9.32
N ILE A 25 -0.37 6.53 -8.14
CA ILE A 25 -0.34 7.42 -6.97
C ILE A 25 0.44 8.71 -7.28
N ARG A 26 1.64 8.59 -7.86
CA ARG A 26 2.46 9.76 -8.19
C ARG A 26 1.74 10.70 -9.16
N ARG A 27 1.11 10.16 -10.22
CA ARG A 27 0.34 10.94 -11.19
C ARG A 27 -0.90 11.59 -10.57
N MET A 28 -1.61 10.90 -9.68
CA MET A 28 -2.77 11.45 -8.99
C MET A 28 -2.39 12.67 -8.16
N ILE A 29 -1.28 12.60 -7.42
CA ILE A 29 -0.79 13.69 -6.58
C ILE A 29 -0.20 14.84 -7.43
N GLU A 30 0.52 14.53 -8.50
CA GLU A 30 1.05 15.51 -9.47
C GLU A 30 -0.06 16.37 -10.08
N VAL A 31 -1.22 15.78 -10.42
CA VAL A 31 -2.39 16.51 -10.96
C VAL A 31 -2.95 17.53 -9.96
N LEU A 32 -2.76 17.30 -8.67
CA LEU A 32 -3.16 18.23 -7.60
C LEU A 32 -2.07 19.26 -7.26
N GLY A 33 -1.03 19.37 -8.09
CA GLY A 33 0.08 20.31 -7.88
C GLY A 33 1.04 19.91 -6.76
N ASN A 34 1.00 18.66 -6.30
CA ASN A 34 1.84 18.14 -5.22
C ASN A 34 2.86 17.13 -5.75
N SER A 35 3.85 16.78 -4.93
CA SER A 35 4.87 15.77 -5.27
C SER A 35 4.95 14.69 -4.19
N VAL A 36 5.17 13.44 -4.62
CA VAL A 36 5.33 12.30 -3.71
C VAL A 36 6.81 12.12 -3.36
N LEU A 37 7.18 12.56 -2.16
CA LEU A 37 8.56 12.44 -1.65
C LEU A 37 8.88 11.00 -1.25
N GLN A 38 7.97 10.36 -0.51
CA GLN A 38 8.09 8.97 -0.08
C GLN A 38 6.81 8.22 -0.46
N LEU A 39 6.97 6.99 -0.96
CA LEU A 39 5.87 6.09 -1.24
C LEU A 39 6.20 4.75 -0.62
N HIS A 40 5.46 4.41 0.43
CA HIS A 40 5.59 3.15 1.13
C HIS A 40 4.27 2.40 1.01
N ARG A 41 4.34 1.09 0.74
CA ARG A 41 3.14 0.24 0.64
C ARG A 41 2.99 -0.51 1.95
N LEU A 42 1.94 -0.16 2.69
CA LEU A 42 1.61 -0.75 3.99
C LEU A 42 0.99 -2.15 3.84
N SER A 43 0.07 -2.31 2.88
CA SER A 43 -0.68 -3.56 2.75
C SER A 43 -1.02 -3.92 1.31
N ILE A 44 -1.38 -5.20 1.10
CA ILE A 44 -1.99 -5.73 -0.12
C ILE A 44 -3.21 -6.57 0.29
N GLY A 45 -4.41 -6.07 0.02
CA GLY A 45 -5.63 -6.72 0.52
C GLY A 45 -5.63 -6.73 2.05
N SER A 46 -5.83 -7.91 2.65
CA SER A 46 -5.74 -8.13 4.10
C SER A 46 -4.32 -8.37 4.61
N LEU A 47 -3.31 -8.45 3.72
CA LEU A 47 -1.92 -8.66 4.11
C LEU A 47 -1.29 -7.33 4.52
N ASP A 48 -1.12 -7.13 5.82
CA ASP A 48 -0.45 -5.96 6.41
C ASP A 48 1.03 -6.24 6.67
N LEU A 49 1.92 -5.39 6.15
CA LEU A 49 3.36 -5.54 6.28
C LEU A 49 3.84 -5.49 7.74
N GLU A 50 3.20 -4.70 8.60
CA GLU A 50 3.58 -4.58 10.01
C GLU A 50 3.42 -5.90 10.78
N SER A 51 2.53 -6.78 10.31
CA SER A 51 2.30 -8.10 10.93
C SER A 51 3.48 -9.06 10.73
N TYR A 52 4.39 -8.79 9.80
CA TYR A 52 5.47 -9.71 9.42
C TYR A 52 6.81 -9.42 10.12
N SER A 53 6.91 -8.37 10.95
CA SER A 53 8.15 -7.98 11.65
C SER A 53 9.40 -7.97 10.74
N LEU A 54 9.25 -7.42 9.53
CA LEU A 54 10.31 -7.38 8.50
C LEU A 54 11.06 -6.05 8.49
N ASP A 55 12.39 -6.11 8.47
CA ASP A 55 13.22 -4.93 8.18
C ASP A 55 13.31 -4.65 6.67
N PRO A 56 13.63 -3.41 6.26
CA PRO A 56 13.87 -3.10 4.85
C PRO A 56 14.91 -4.03 4.20
N GLY A 57 14.49 -4.72 3.13
CA GLY A 57 15.34 -5.66 2.39
C GLY A 57 15.22 -7.12 2.84
N GLN A 58 14.53 -7.39 3.96
CA GLN A 58 14.19 -8.74 4.36
C GLN A 58 12.97 -9.27 3.60
N TYR A 59 12.85 -10.59 3.56
CA TYR A 59 11.69 -11.30 3.04
C TYR A 59 11.42 -12.55 3.88
N ILE A 60 10.18 -13.02 3.85
CA ILE A 60 9.74 -14.30 4.39
C ILE A 60 9.09 -15.07 3.24
N GLU A 61 9.32 -16.38 3.21
CA GLU A 61 8.56 -17.28 2.35
C GLU A 61 7.34 -17.78 3.12
N GLU A 62 6.16 -17.60 2.54
CA GLU A 62 4.93 -18.25 3.01
C GLU A 62 4.40 -19.17 1.91
N THR A 63 3.74 -20.26 2.33
CA THR A 63 3.11 -21.17 1.39
C THR A 63 1.87 -20.54 0.78
N ARG A 64 1.47 -21.02 -0.40
CA ARG A 64 0.28 -20.50 -1.08
C ARG A 64 -0.98 -20.73 -0.23
N GLU A 65 -1.03 -21.84 0.46
CA GLU A 65 -2.14 -22.25 1.32
C GLU A 65 -2.33 -21.27 2.48
N GLU A 66 -1.24 -20.91 3.17
CA GLU A 66 -1.25 -19.93 4.26
C GLU A 66 -1.67 -18.53 3.78
N ILE A 67 -1.14 -18.10 2.63
CA ILE A 67 -1.51 -16.82 2.02
C ILE A 67 -3.00 -16.80 1.68
N VAL A 68 -3.54 -17.87 1.09
CA VAL A 68 -4.96 -17.97 0.76
C VAL A 68 -5.82 -17.93 2.02
N GLN A 69 -5.42 -18.60 3.10
CA GLN A 69 -6.13 -18.55 4.38
C GLN A 69 -6.20 -17.13 4.97
N ARG A 70 -5.10 -16.35 4.88
CA ARG A 70 -5.09 -14.95 5.37
C ARG A 70 -5.90 -13.99 4.49
N ILE A 71 -5.97 -14.24 3.18
CA ILE A 71 -6.71 -13.38 2.24
C ILE A 71 -8.21 -13.68 2.23
N ALA A 72 -8.60 -14.93 2.52
CA ALA A 72 -9.99 -15.37 2.49
C ALA A 72 -10.77 -15.14 3.81
N ALA A 73 -10.07 -14.79 4.89
CA ALA A 73 -10.65 -14.40 6.17
C ALA A 73 -11.07 -12.92 6.17
#